data_AF-A0A935VP95-F1
#
_entry.id   AF-A0A935VP95-F1
#
_cell.length_a   1.000
_cell.length_b   1.000
_cell.length_c   1.000
_cell.angle_alpha   90.00
_cell.angle_beta   90.00
_cell.angle_gamma   90.00
#
_symmetry.space_group_name_H-M   'P 1'
#
loop_
_entity.id
_entity.type
_entity.pdbx_description
1 polymer ?
#
loop_
_entity_poly.entity_id
_entity_poly.type
_entity_poly.pdbx_seq_one_letter_code
_entity_poly.pdbx_strand_id
1 'polypeptide(L)'
;MTARYGGQFRGTLFRYPGKGGWHFVPVPDRLAPPVTHGWGRTPVRATVDGTTWETSVWRGKDGRTLLAVPAKVRGDKGDGDTVRVTIEFRSL
;
A
#
# COMPACT_ATOMS: atom_id res chain seq x y z
N MET A 1 7.91 -17.72 17.11
CA MET A 1 6.68 -17.04 16.66
C MET A 1 7.09 -15.77 15.95
N THR A 2 6.74 -15.60 14.67
CA THR A 2 7.05 -14.37 13.93
C THR A 2 6.12 -13.24 14.38
N ALA A 3 6.67 -12.11 14.80
CA ALA A 3 5.88 -10.96 15.22
C ALA A 3 5.04 -10.41 14.05
N ARG A 4 3.80 -10.00 14.35
CA ARG A 4 2.91 -9.31 13.41
C ARG A 4 2.97 -7.82 13.70
N TYR A 5 3.25 -7.03 12.66
CA TYR A 5 3.28 -5.58 12.70
C TYR A 5 2.18 -5.03 11.82
N GLY A 6 1.74 -3.81 12.09
CA GLY A 6 0.72 -3.17 11.30
C GLY A 6 0.14 -1.93 11.95
N GLY A 7 -0.81 -1.33 11.27
CA GLY A 7 -1.52 -0.16 11.76
C GLY A 7 -2.50 0.39 10.74
N GLN A 8 -3.22 1.44 11.13
CA GLN A 8 -4.20 2.12 10.30
C GLN A 8 -3.79 3.57 10.03
N PHE A 9 -4.09 4.05 8.83
CA PHE A 9 -3.91 5.44 8.43
C PHE A 9 -4.95 5.84 7.40
N ARG A 10 -5.06 7.15 7.17
CA ARG A 10 -5.74 7.70 5.99
C ARG A 10 -4.67 8.17 5.01
N GLY A 11 -4.89 7.92 3.73
CA GLY A 11 -4.00 8.36 2.68
C GLY A 11 -4.77 8.78 1.44
N THR A 12 -4.17 9.69 0.69
CA THR A 12 -4.71 10.18 -0.58
C THR A 12 -4.21 9.28 -1.70
N LEU A 13 -5.15 8.78 -2.50
CA LEU A 13 -4.84 8.08 -3.74
C LEU A 13 -4.20 9.05 -4.72
N PHE A 14 -3.15 8.59 -5.39
CA PHE A 14 -2.63 9.29 -6.55
C PHE A 14 -2.48 8.32 -7.72
N ARG A 15 -2.73 8.81 -8.92
CA ARG A 15 -2.54 8.06 -10.15
C ARG A 15 -1.10 8.21 -10.60
N TYR A 16 -0.40 7.09 -10.73
CA TYR A 16 0.95 7.10 -11.27
C TYR A 16 0.91 7.53 -12.76
N PRO A 17 1.79 8.43 -13.21
CA PRO A 17 1.79 8.91 -14.59
C PRO A 17 1.92 7.77 -15.62
N GLY A 18 1.19 7.86 -16.74
CA GLY A 18 1.26 6.92 -17.86
C GLY A 18 -0.09 6.35 -18.30
N LYS A 19 -0.15 5.83 -19.53
CA LYS A 19 -1.35 5.17 -20.07
C LYS A 19 -1.64 3.91 -19.25
N GLY A 20 -2.88 3.79 -18.75
CA GLY A 20 -3.26 2.70 -17.83
C GLY A 20 -2.66 2.83 -16.43
N GLY A 21 -2.20 4.02 -16.05
CA GLY A 21 -1.56 4.28 -14.76
C GLY A 21 -2.34 3.75 -13.56
N TRP A 22 -1.64 3.02 -12.70
CA TRP A 22 -2.15 2.46 -11.46
C TRP A 22 -2.40 3.55 -10.42
N HIS A 23 -3.32 3.29 -9.49
CA HIS A 23 -3.51 4.15 -8.33
C HIS A 23 -2.74 3.59 -7.15
N PHE A 24 -2.08 4.47 -6.42
CA PHE A 24 -1.31 4.14 -5.23
C PHE A 24 -1.73 5.01 -4.07
N VAL A 25 -1.51 4.51 -2.87
CA VAL A 25 -1.56 5.29 -1.63
C VAL A 25 -0.19 5.18 -0.95
N PRO A 26 0.44 6.30 -0.56
CA PRO A 26 1.70 6.26 0.17
C PRO A 26 1.47 5.72 1.59
N VAL A 27 2.30 4.77 2.00
CA VAL A 27 2.32 4.22 3.36
C VAL A 27 3.23 5.11 4.22
N PRO A 28 2.77 5.65 5.36
CA PRO A 28 3.61 6.43 6.25
C PRO A 28 4.82 5.62 6.72
N ASP A 29 6.00 6.24 6.85
CA ASP A 29 7.25 5.54 7.17
C ASP A 29 7.17 4.72 8.46
N ARG A 30 6.44 5.19 9.48
CA ARG A 30 6.19 4.47 10.73
C ARG A 30 5.43 3.15 10.58
N LEU A 31 4.75 2.96 9.45
CA LEU A 31 4.01 1.75 9.07
C LEU A 31 4.62 1.06 7.82
N ALA A 32 5.74 1.57 7.31
CA ALA A 32 6.38 1.01 6.14
C ALA A 32 7.17 -0.25 6.54
N PRO A 33 6.87 -1.42 5.97
CA PRO A 33 7.63 -2.61 6.28
C PRO A 33 9.07 -2.52 5.72
N PRO A 34 10.01 -3.30 6.28
CA PRO A 34 11.33 -3.48 5.68
C PRO A 34 11.22 -4.16 4.31
N VAL A 35 12.17 -3.91 3.41
CA VAL A 35 12.21 -4.57 2.10
C VAL A 35 12.64 -6.01 2.27
N THR A 36 11.85 -6.97 1.78
CA THR A 36 12.15 -8.41 1.93
C THR A 36 12.47 -9.11 0.60
N HIS A 37 12.16 -8.49 -0.54
CA HIS A 37 12.43 -9.03 -1.86
C HIS A 37 13.08 -7.99 -2.78
N GLY A 38 13.63 -8.48 -3.89
CA GLY A 38 14.16 -7.63 -4.95
C GLY A 38 13.15 -6.58 -5.43
N TRP A 39 13.67 -5.47 -5.96
CA TRP A 39 12.88 -4.34 -6.45
C TRP A 39 12.08 -3.59 -5.37
N GLY A 40 12.51 -3.67 -4.10
CA GLY A 40 11.87 -2.91 -3.02
C GLY A 40 10.52 -3.48 -2.58
N ARG A 41 10.21 -4.74 -2.90
CA ARG A 41 8.90 -5.35 -2.65
C ARG A 41 8.82 -6.00 -1.27
N THR A 42 7.69 -5.84 -0.59
CA THR A 42 7.38 -6.55 0.66
C THR A 42 5.94 -7.05 0.70
N PRO A 43 5.67 -8.34 1.00
CA PRO A 43 4.32 -8.87 1.13
C PRO A 43 3.60 -8.28 2.35
N VAL A 44 2.34 -7.91 2.16
CA VAL A 44 1.47 -7.39 3.20
C VAL A 44 0.04 -7.89 2.98
N ARG A 45 -0.74 -7.91 4.05
CA ARG A 45 -2.20 -7.95 3.97
C ARG A 45 -2.72 -6.53 4.12
N ALA A 46 -3.45 -6.04 3.13
CA ALA A 46 -3.99 -4.69 3.12
C ALA A 46 -5.51 -4.72 3.20
N THR A 47 -6.09 -3.75 3.91
CA THR A 47 -7.52 -3.47 3.90
C THR A 47 -7.72 -2.01 3.52
N VAL A 48 -8.45 -1.74 2.45
CA VAL A 48 -8.77 -0.39 1.99
C VAL A 48 -10.28 -0.24 1.97
N ASP A 49 -10.78 0.73 2.74
CA ASP A 49 -12.22 1.03 2.88
C ASP A 49 -13.10 -0.22 3.10
N GLY A 50 -12.58 -1.20 3.84
CA GLY A 50 -13.27 -2.45 4.19
C GLY A 50 -13.00 -3.64 3.26
N THR A 51 -12.32 -3.43 2.13
CA THR A 51 -11.93 -4.51 1.22
C THR A 51 -10.53 -5.01 1.56
N THR A 52 -10.39 -6.28 1.92
CA THR A 52 -9.11 -6.90 2.32
C THR A 52 -8.55 -7.83 1.24
N TRP A 53 -7.24 -7.76 0.98
CA TRP A 53 -6.56 -8.69 0.09
C TRP A 53 -5.07 -8.83 0.43
N GLU A 54 -4.48 -9.97 0.01
CA GLU A 54 -3.04 -10.20 0.06
C GLU A 54 -2.35 -9.48 -1.10
N THR A 55 -1.28 -8.75 -0.81
CA THR A 55 -0.59 -7.94 -1.81
C THR A 55 0.84 -7.63 -1.41
N SER A 56 1.45 -6.64 -2.04
CA SER A 56 2.76 -6.14 -1.67
C SER A 56 2.80 -4.62 -1.76
N VAL A 57 3.60 -4.04 -0.88
CA VAL A 57 4.05 -2.66 -1.03
C VAL A 57 5.39 -2.62 -1.76
N TRP A 58 5.71 -1.46 -2.31
CA TRP A 58 6.91 -1.22 -3.11
C TRP A 58 7.62 0.03 -2.63
N ARG A 59 8.93 -0.07 -2.36
CA ARG A 59 9.79 1.08 -2.09
C ARG A 59 10.17 1.72 -3.43
N GLY A 60 9.73 2.95 -3.65
CA GLY A 60 10.09 3.78 -4.79
C GLY A 60 11.53 4.26 -4.73
N LYS A 61 12.05 4.75 -5.86
CA LYS A 61 13.39 5.37 -5.94
C LYS A 61 13.52 6.63 -5.07
N ASP A 62 12.40 7.27 -4.77
CA ASP A 62 12.26 8.43 -3.89
C ASP A 62 12.16 8.04 -2.40
N GLY A 63 12.35 6.75 -2.07
CA GLY A 63 12.32 6.25 -0.70
C GLY A 63 10.91 5.96 -0.16
N ARG A 64 9.84 6.40 -0.83
CA ARG A 64 8.47 6.20 -0.35
C ARG A 64 8.04 4.75 -0.51
N THR A 65 7.30 4.25 0.48
CA THR A 65 6.61 2.96 0.36
C THR A 65 5.21 3.17 -0.20
N LEU A 66 4.89 2.50 -1.31
CA LEU A 66 3.63 2.65 -2.03
C LEU A 66 2.82 1.36 -1.98
N LEU A 67 1.54 1.49 -1.64
CA LEU A 67 0.56 0.42 -1.76
C LEU A 67 -0.26 0.65 -3.04
N ALA A 68 -0.22 -0.32 -3.97
CA ALA A 68 -1.10 -0.29 -5.14
C ALA A 68 -2.54 -0.58 -4.72
N VAL A 69 -3.49 0.21 -5.22
CA VAL A 69 -4.93 0.04 -4.92
C VAL A 69 -5.66 -0.27 -6.23
N PRO A 70 -5.97 -1.55 -6.52
CA PRO A 70 -6.64 -1.96 -7.75
C PRO A 70 -8.03 -1.33 -7.89
N ALA A 71 -8.51 -1.16 -9.12
CA ALA A 71 -9.86 -0.65 -9.42
C ALA A 71 -10.95 -1.43 -8.66
N LYS A 72 -10.86 -2.76 -8.62
CA LYS A 72 -11.79 -3.63 -7.87
C LYS A 72 -11.81 -3.40 -6.35
N VAL A 73 -10.81 -2.72 -5.79
CA VAL A 73 -10.71 -2.40 -4.36
C VAL A 73 -11.13 -0.95 -4.11
N ARG A 74 -10.61 0.01 -4.89
CA ARG A 74 -10.93 1.44 -4.70
C ARG A 74 -12.34 1.82 -5.15
N GLY A 75 -13.00 0.96 -5.93
CA GLY A 75 -14.28 1.28 -6.56
C GLY A 75 -14.14 2.50 -7.47
N ASP A 76 -15.02 3.48 -7.28
CA ASP A 76 -15.04 4.71 -8.07
C ASP A 76 -13.99 5.75 -7.63
N LYS A 77 -13.36 5.56 -6.45
CA LYS A 77 -12.37 6.51 -5.92
C LYS A 77 -11.12 6.54 -6.80
N GLY A 78 -10.68 7.73 -7.17
CA GLY A 78 -9.57 7.98 -8.09
C GLY A 78 -8.47 8.86 -7.48
N ASP A 79 -7.74 9.55 -8.35
CA ASP A 79 -6.71 10.52 -7.98
C ASP A 79 -7.29 11.63 -7.08
N GLY A 80 -6.62 11.93 -5.97
CA GLY A 80 -7.05 12.93 -5.00
C GLY A 80 -8.02 12.42 -3.92
N ASP A 81 -8.64 11.25 -4.10
CA ASP A 81 -9.57 10.71 -3.12
C ASP A 81 -8.86 10.14 -1.89
N THR A 82 -9.46 10.32 -0.71
CA THR A 82 -8.94 9.76 0.53
C THR A 82 -9.54 8.38 0.82
N VAL A 83 -8.67 7.46 1.22
CA VAL A 83 -9.02 6.11 1.65
C VAL A 83 -8.51 5.82 3.06
N ARG A 84 -9.23 4.96 3.80
CA ARG A 84 -8.75 4.40 5.07
C ARG A 84 -8.06 3.08 4.80
N VAL A 85 -6.80 2.97 5.20
CA VAL A 85 -5.93 1.82 4.96
C VAL A 85 -5.55 1.19 6.29
N THR A 86 -5.73 -0.12 6.42
CA THR A 86 -5.06 -0.95 7.43
C THR A 86 -4.03 -1.82 6.72
N ILE A 87 -2.81 -1.87 7.24
CA ILE A 87 -1.72 -2.70 6.70
C ILE A 87 -1.21 -3.64 7.79
N GLU A 88 -0.98 -4.89 7.43
CA GLU A 88 -0.46 -5.94 8.31
C GLU A 88 0.69 -6.68 7.59
N PHE A 89 1.78 -6.94 8.30
CA PHE A 89 2.92 -7.68 7.77
C PHE A 89 3.67 -8.43 8.88
N ARG A 90 4.54 -9.36 8.47
CA ARG A 90 5.44 -10.06 9.38
C ARG A 90 6.85 -9.55 9.16
N SER A 91 7.63 -9.33 10.22
CA SER A 91 9.08 -9.20 10.04
C SER A 91 9.64 -10.60 9.81
N LEU A 92 10.60 -10.76 8.91
CA LEU A 92 11.39 -11.98 8.84
C LEU A 92 12.27 -12.11 10.10
#